data_AF-A0A1M3PQC9-F1
#
_entry.id   AF-A0A1M3PQC9-F1
#
_cell.length_a   1.000
_cell.length_b   1.000
_cell.length_c   1.000
_cell.angle_alpha   90.00
_cell.angle_beta   90.00
_cell.angle_gamma   90.00
#
_symmetry.space_group_name_H-M   'P 1'
#
loop_
_entity.id
_entity.type
_entity.pdbx_description
1 polymer ?
#
loop_
_entity_poly.entity_id
_entity_poly.type
_entity_poly.pdbx_seq_one_letter_code
_entity_poly.pdbx_strand_id
1 'polypeptide(L)'
;MAPADPAPIGRIDYAWIRAHAALRLQCHIAMADRHILTRSVVDNRDNRPIGLSVTIVTYKCDRRLGNRAGKLERRFHVDGHAEPLATLDEALEILRIVRIGAQPDVVVPLPVEMQP
;
A
#
# COMPACT_ATOMS: atom_id res chain seq x y z
N MET A 1 -2.14 23.68 19.92
CA MET A 1 -3.36 22.96 19.50
C MET A 1 -2.88 21.76 18.69
N ALA A 2 -2.89 20.55 19.26
CA ALA A 2 -2.50 19.36 18.51
C ALA A 2 -3.55 19.12 17.39
N PRO A 3 -3.15 18.71 16.18
CA PRO A 3 -4.12 18.36 15.15
C PRO A 3 -4.99 17.21 15.67
N ALA A 4 -6.31 17.36 15.56
CA ALA A 4 -7.23 16.28 15.88
C ALA A 4 -6.84 15.06 15.04
N ASP A 5 -6.67 13.91 15.70
CA ASP A 5 -6.41 12.67 14.98
C ASP A 5 -7.54 12.45 13.96
N PRO A 6 -7.20 12.21 12.68
CA PRO A 6 -8.20 11.99 11.66
C PRO A 6 -9.06 10.79 12.06
N ALA A 7 -10.38 10.95 11.99
CA ALA A 7 -11.33 9.91 12.34
C ALA A 7 -10.96 8.56 11.69
N PRO A 8 -11.09 7.44 12.40
CA PRO A 8 -10.71 6.13 11.89
C PRO A 8 -11.42 5.86 10.56
N ILE A 9 -10.64 5.40 9.57
CA ILE A 9 -11.16 5.09 8.24
C ILE A 9 -12.12 3.89 8.35
N GLY A 10 -13.43 4.14 8.27
CA GLY A 10 -14.44 3.09 8.43
C GLY A 10 -14.39 1.99 7.36
N ARG A 11 -14.01 2.32 6.11
CA ARG A 11 -13.82 1.36 5.02
C ARG A 11 -12.87 1.89 3.95
N ILE A 12 -11.92 1.07 3.50
CA ILE A 12 -11.12 1.33 2.31
C ILE A 12 -11.70 0.50 1.16
N ASP A 13 -12.40 1.15 0.24
CA ASP A 13 -12.94 0.57 -0.99
C ASP A 13 -12.55 1.45 -2.20
N TYR A 14 -13.08 1.15 -3.38
CA TYR A 14 -12.81 1.94 -4.59
C TYR A 14 -13.21 3.40 -4.47
N ALA A 15 -14.33 3.71 -3.82
CA ALA A 15 -14.79 5.07 -3.66
C ALA A 15 -13.81 5.83 -2.74
N TRP A 16 -13.38 5.20 -1.65
CA TRP A 16 -12.37 5.75 -0.77
C TRP A 16 -11.03 5.96 -1.50
N ILE A 17 -10.54 4.96 -2.25
CA ILE A 17 -9.28 5.08 -3.01
C ILE A 17 -9.37 6.25 -3.98
N ARG A 18 -10.47 6.36 -4.72
CA ARG A 18 -10.65 7.43 -5.70
C ARG A 18 -10.67 8.82 -5.07
N ALA A 19 -11.25 8.95 -3.87
CA ALA A 19 -11.41 10.23 -3.19
C ALA A 19 -10.20 10.64 -2.35
N HIS A 20 -9.44 9.67 -1.82
CA HIS A 20 -8.49 9.91 -0.74
C HIS A 20 -7.11 9.30 -0.95
N ALA A 21 -6.94 8.33 -1.85
CA ALA A 21 -5.63 7.69 -2.00
C ALA A 21 -4.66 8.52 -2.84
N ALA A 22 -3.40 8.56 -2.40
CA ALA A 22 -2.26 8.97 -3.20
C ALA A 22 -1.25 7.82 -3.33
N LEU A 23 -0.38 7.90 -4.34
CA LEU A 23 0.68 6.94 -4.56
C LEU A 23 2.04 7.55 -4.24
N ARG A 24 2.74 6.97 -3.27
CA ARG A 24 4.11 7.34 -2.91
C ARG A 24 5.11 6.34 -3.48
N LEU A 25 6.16 6.84 -4.12
CA LEU A 25 7.23 5.99 -4.65
C LEU A 25 7.95 5.28 -3.51
N GLN A 26 8.04 3.95 -3.57
CA GLN A 26 8.85 3.15 -2.65
C GLN A 26 10.13 2.67 -3.31
N CYS A 27 10.02 2.15 -4.54
CA CYS A 27 11.15 1.58 -5.26
C CYS A 27 11.02 1.84 -6.76
N HIS A 28 12.13 2.18 -7.40
CA HIS A 28 12.23 2.26 -8.85
C HIS A 28 13.55 1.61 -9.28
N ILE A 29 13.45 0.55 -10.09
CA ILE A 29 14.61 -0.17 -10.63
C ILE A 29 14.47 -0.19 -12.14
N ALA A 30 15.39 0.50 -12.82
CA ALA A 30 15.52 0.44 -14.27
C ALA A 30 16.58 -0.60 -14.63
N MET A 31 16.19 -1.62 -15.39
CA MET A 31 17.08 -2.66 -15.89
C MET A 31 17.21 -2.57 -17.41
N ALA A 32 18.13 -3.35 -17.97
CA ALA A 32 18.37 -3.37 -19.40
C ALA A 32 17.13 -3.76 -20.22
N ASP A 33 16.26 -4.61 -19.69
CA ASP A 33 15.11 -5.22 -20.37
C ASP A 33 13.75 -4.91 -19.73
N ARG A 34 13.72 -4.47 -18.47
CA ARG A 34 12.49 -4.16 -17.74
C ARG A 34 12.65 -3.01 -16.75
N HIS A 35 11.53 -2.41 -16.38
CA HIS A 35 11.42 -1.38 -15.36
C HIS A 35 10.50 -1.90 -14.26
N ILE A 36 10.93 -1.82 -13.01
CA ILE A 36 10.14 -2.21 -11.84
C ILE A 36 9.84 -0.94 -11.05
N LEU A 37 8.56 -0.67 -10.83
CA LEU A 37 8.06 0.49 -10.09
C LEU A 37 7.12 0.04 -8.99
N THR A 38 7.52 0.20 -7.74
CA THR A 38 6.69 -0.11 -6.57
C THR A 38 6.25 1.19 -5.89
N ARG A 39 4.95 1.31 -5.64
CA ARG A 39 4.35 2.47 -4.97
C ARG A 39 3.47 2.03 -3.83
N SER A 40 3.63 2.63 -2.65
CA SER A 40 2.69 2.50 -1.56
C SER A 40 1.48 3.38 -1.80
N VAL A 41 0.31 2.88 -1.42
CA VAL A 41 -0.92 3.63 -1.32
C VAL A 41 -0.96 4.29 0.06
N VAL A 42 -1.17 5.61 0.08
CA VAL A 42 -1.26 6.42 1.30
C VAL A 42 -2.60 7.16 1.32
N ASP A 43 -3.11 7.46 2.51
CA ASP A 43 -4.20 8.44 2.67
C ASP A 43 -3.63 9.84 2.44
N ASN A 44 -4.15 10.55 1.44
CA ASN A 44 -3.68 11.89 1.05
C ASN A 44 -4.06 12.97 2.08
N ARG A 45 -4.96 12.69 3.02
CA ARG A 45 -5.39 13.65 4.04
C ARG A 45 -4.34 13.81 5.14
N ASP A 46 -3.66 12.73 5.50
CA ASP A 46 -2.68 12.68 6.59
C ASP A 46 -1.32 12.06 6.20
N ASN A 47 -1.16 11.69 4.94
CA ASN A 47 0.02 11.04 4.36
C ASN A 47 0.39 9.70 4.99
N ARG A 48 -0.54 9.00 5.67
CA ARG A 48 -0.26 7.71 6.31
C ARG A 48 -0.42 6.54 5.31
N PRO A 49 0.48 5.55 5.30
CA PRO A 49 0.30 4.34 4.49
C PRO A 49 -0.90 3.54 4.96
N ILE A 50 -1.65 2.99 4.00
CA ILE A 50 -2.86 2.20 4.31
C ILE A 50 -2.63 0.69 4.31
N GLY A 51 -1.37 0.25 4.18
CA GLY A 51 -1.01 -1.16 4.10
C GLY A 51 -1.28 -1.82 2.75
N LEU A 52 -1.36 -1.03 1.67
CA LEU A 52 -1.50 -1.49 0.29
C LEU A 52 -0.37 -0.88 -0.55
N SER A 53 0.21 -1.68 -1.44
CA SER A 53 1.14 -1.20 -2.46
C SER A 53 0.89 -1.87 -3.80
N VAL A 54 1.41 -1.25 -4.86
CA VAL A 54 1.32 -1.77 -6.23
C VAL A 54 2.71 -1.80 -6.85
N THR A 55 3.07 -2.94 -7.40
CA THR A 55 4.28 -3.13 -8.23
C THR A 55 3.85 -3.21 -9.69
N ILE A 56 4.45 -2.36 -10.52
CA ILE A 56 4.27 -2.34 -11.97
C ILE A 56 5.60 -2.74 -12.61
N VAL A 57 5.56 -3.79 -13.42
CA VAL A 57 6.71 -4.24 -14.21
C VAL A 57 6.41 -3.98 -15.68
N THR A 58 7.24 -3.16 -16.31
CA THR A 58 7.14 -2.86 -17.74
C THR A 58 8.33 -3.47 -18.46
N TYR A 59 8.07 -4.25 -19.51
CA TYR A 59 9.11 -4.86 -20.34
C TYR A 59 9.34 -4.03 -21.60
N LYS A 60 10.60 -3.89 -22.02
CA LYS A 60 10.92 -3.16 -23.25
C LYS A 60 10.32 -3.86 -24.48
N CYS A 61 10.04 -3.10 -25.52
CA CYS A 61 9.63 -3.62 -26.82
C CYS A 61 10.85 -4.13 -27.58
N ASP A 62 11.40 -5.28 -27.17
CA ASP A 62 12.59 -5.89 -27.76
C ASP A 62 12.27 -7.33 -28.19
N ARG A 63 12.63 -7.68 -29.44
CA ARG A 63 12.38 -9.00 -30.03
C ARG A 63 12.99 -10.13 -29.19
N ARG A 64 14.10 -9.90 -28.49
CA ARG A 64 14.74 -10.91 -27.61
C ARG A 64 13.89 -11.31 -26.40
N LEU A 65 12.90 -10.49 -26.03
CA LEU A 65 11.99 -10.75 -24.91
C LEU A 65 10.78 -11.61 -25.32
N GLY A 66 10.65 -11.94 -26.60
CA GLY A 66 9.60 -12.81 -27.12
C GLY A 66 8.23 -12.39 -26.62
N ASN A 67 7.54 -13.31 -25.94
CA ASN A 67 6.20 -13.08 -25.41
C ASN A 67 6.12 -12.01 -24.31
N ARG A 68 7.23 -11.49 -23.79
CA ARG A 68 7.23 -10.42 -22.78
C ARG A 68 7.42 -9.03 -23.39
N ALA A 69 7.80 -8.92 -24.65
CA ALA A 69 8.09 -7.63 -25.28
C ALA A 69 6.89 -6.69 -25.19
N GLY A 70 7.11 -5.49 -24.64
CA GLY A 70 6.08 -4.45 -24.50
C GLY A 70 4.97 -4.76 -23.48
N LYS A 71 5.10 -5.84 -22.69
CA LYS A 71 4.10 -6.18 -21.67
C LYS A 71 4.20 -5.28 -20.44
N LEU A 72 3.05 -5.15 -19.78
CA LEU A 72 2.90 -4.56 -18.46
C LEU A 72 2.29 -5.59 -17.53
N GLU A 73 2.94 -5.82 -16.40
CA GLU A 73 2.44 -6.66 -15.32
C GLU A 73 2.17 -5.77 -14.10
N ARG A 74 1.03 -5.99 -13.45
CA ARG A 74 0.66 -5.29 -12.23
C ARG A 74 0.42 -6.32 -11.13
N ARG A 75 0.98 -6.06 -9.95
CA ARG A 75 0.80 -6.87 -8.75
C ARG A 75 0.50 -5.99 -7.55
N PHE A 76 -0.43 -6.39 -6.72
CA PHE A 76 -0.80 -5.69 -5.49
C PHE A 76 -0.21 -6.43 -4.29
N HIS A 77 0.22 -5.70 -3.28
CA HIS A 77 0.73 -6.29 -2.05
C HIS A 77 0.02 -5.66 -0.86
N VAL A 78 -0.38 -6.50 0.08
CA VAL A 78 -1.05 -6.10 1.32
C VAL A 78 -0.14 -6.43 2.48
N ASP A 79 0.04 -5.49 3.40
CA ASP A 79 0.86 -5.72 4.59
C ASP A 79 0.29 -6.90 5.40
N GLY A 80 1.16 -7.83 5.81
CA GLY A 80 0.74 -9.06 6.49
C GLY A 80 0.22 -10.17 5.57
N HIS A 81 0.14 -9.95 4.24
CA HIS A 81 -0.13 -10.99 3.25
C HIS A 81 1.14 -11.35 2.48
N ALA A 82 1.45 -12.65 2.41
CA ALA A 82 2.74 -13.13 1.91
C ALA A 82 2.89 -13.00 0.38
N GLU A 83 1.80 -13.15 -0.37
CA GLU A 83 1.87 -13.30 -1.83
C GLU A 83 1.38 -12.05 -2.58
N PRO A 84 1.95 -11.76 -3.77
CA PRO A 84 1.44 -10.70 -4.63
C PRO A 84 0.12 -11.09 -5.29
N LEU A 85 -0.85 -10.18 -5.23
CA LEU A 85 -2.20 -10.36 -5.77
C LEU A 85 -2.32 -9.83 -7.20
N ALA A 86 -3.18 -10.44 -8.01
CA ALA A 86 -3.35 -10.07 -9.41
C ALA A 86 -4.29 -8.87 -9.56
N THR A 87 -5.29 -8.75 -8.68
CA THR A 87 -6.34 -7.74 -8.80
C THR A 87 -6.40 -6.81 -7.58
N LEU A 88 -6.95 -5.61 -7.79
CA LEU A 88 -7.20 -4.67 -6.70
C LEU A 88 -8.36 -5.16 -5.81
N ASP A 89 -9.35 -5.84 -6.37
CA ASP A 89 -10.48 -6.41 -5.62
C ASP A 89 -10.00 -7.40 -4.55
N GLU A 90 -9.16 -8.36 -4.93
CA GLU A 90 -8.55 -9.33 -4.01
C GLU A 90 -7.73 -8.62 -2.93
N ALA A 91 -6.95 -7.61 -3.32
CA ALA A 91 -6.14 -6.84 -2.39
C ALA A 91 -6.98 -6.04 -1.39
N LEU A 92 -8.09 -5.46 -1.82
CA LEU A 92 -9.00 -4.74 -0.94
C LEU A 92 -9.73 -5.67 0.04
N GLU A 93 -10.13 -6.86 -0.41
CA GLU A 93 -10.76 -7.84 0.48
C GLU A 93 -9.76 -8.38 1.51
N ILE A 94 -8.53 -8.72 1.11
CA ILE A 94 -7.48 -9.14 2.05
C ILE A 94 -7.10 -8.00 3.00
N LEU A 95 -6.97 -6.77 2.51
CA LEU A 95 -6.69 -5.60 3.34
C LEU A 95 -7.80 -5.40 4.39
N ARG A 96 -9.06 -5.58 4.01
CA ARG A 96 -10.18 -5.54 4.93
C ARG A 96 -10.06 -6.63 6.00
N ILE A 97 -9.78 -7.88 5.62
CA ILE A 97 -9.60 -8.99 6.57
C ILE A 97 -8.46 -8.69 7.55
N VAL A 98 -7.29 -8.26 7.05
CA VAL A 98 -6.13 -7.90 7.87
C VAL A 98 -6.46 -6.76 8.84
N ARG A 99 -7.18 -5.73 8.37
CA ARG A 99 -7.58 -4.60 9.23
C ARG A 99 -8.66 -4.95 10.24
N ILE A 100 -9.56 -5.89 9.94
CA ILE A 100 -10.49 -6.43 10.95
C ILE A 100 -9.71 -7.15 12.07
N GLY A 101 -8.44 -7.52 11.83
CA GLY A 101 -7.46 -8.00 12.82
C GLY A 101 -6.54 -6.94 13.47
N ALA A 102 -6.84 -5.64 13.36
CA ALA A 102 -6.15 -4.54 14.06
C ALA A 102 -7.19 -3.49 14.50
N GLN A 103 -7.25 -3.01 15.74
CA GLN A 103 -6.15 -2.46 16.54
C GLN A 103 -6.22 -2.98 17.99
N PRO A 104 -5.11 -3.36 18.65
CA PRO A 104 -5.03 -3.04 20.07
C PRO A 104 -4.92 -1.52 20.15
N ASP A 105 -5.88 -0.88 20.82
CA ASP A 105 -5.63 0.40 21.45
C ASP A 105 -4.35 0.24 22.27
N VAL A 106 -3.24 0.78 21.79
CA VAL A 106 -2.03 0.88 22.61
C VAL A 106 -2.31 1.99 23.60
N VAL A 107 -3.04 1.65 24.67
CA VAL A 107 -2.94 2.38 25.92
C VAL A 107 -1.55 2.06 26.43
N VAL A 108 -0.60 2.97 26.18
CA VAL A 108 0.65 2.99 26.92
C VAL A 108 0.27 3.46 28.33
N PRO A 109 0.27 2.62 29.38
CA PRO A 109 0.22 3.16 30.73
C PRO A 109 1.51 3.98 30.92
N LEU A 110 1.37 5.29 31.11
CA LEU A 110 2.46 6.12 31.58
C LEU A 110 2.90 5.54 32.93
N PRO A 111 4.17 5.16 33.13
CA PRO A 111 4.66 5.00 34.48
C PRO A 111 4.54 6.37 35.16
N VAL A 112 3.70 6.41 36.19
CA VAL A 112 3.50 7.54 37.09
C VAL A 112 4.87 8.00 37.57
N GLU A 113 5.23 9.25 37.30
CA GLU A 113 6.36 9.90 37.95
C GLU A 113 6.12 9.87 39.46
N MET A 114 6.81 8.96 40.14
CA MET A 114 7.09 9.15 41.55
C MET A 114 8.34 10.04 41.64
N GLN A 115 8.12 11.34 41.61
CA GLN A 115 8.98 12.29 42.33
C GLN A 115 8.40 12.50 43.73
N PRO A 116 9.18 12.86 44.76
CA PRO A 116 10.63 12.68 44.97
C PRO A 116 10.96 11.59 46.01
#